data_AF-A0A183CQA9-F1
#
_entry.id   AF-A0A183CQA9-F1
#
_cell.length_a   1.000
_cell.length_b   1.000
_cell.length_c   1.000
_cell.angle_alpha   90.00
_cell.angle_beta   90.00
_cell.angle_gamma   90.00
#
_symmetry.space_group_name_H-M   'P 1'
#
loop_
_entity.id
_entity.type
_entity.pdbx_description
1 polymer ?
#
loop_
_entity_poly.entity_id
_entity_poly.type
_entity_poly.pdbx_seq_one_letter_code
_entity_poly.pdbx_strand_id
1 'polypeptide(L)'
;MTYEDAMRFYAKRADGLDSVSADSIQQRLSIFLGRGILPGVQLKMLVKRWPDVLFMGNPQTMDLFWEEISDFFSMSDMKKLMSNSPQICLMDVEEIVEIYEYIYFHMGIESEELTESTNWFNLRLEQIMARHEFLLKTGKYTFPDPKKPQLKKENTTASRIFDVSDLEFATKVGCVSHEEWIVFQDLRKLEELLSEKERPYERVLPAMRKQFERKVKQEAEKEAGEL
;
A
#
# COMPACT_ATOMS: atom_id res chain seq x y z
N MET A 1 -22.53 7.79 -15.53
CA MET A 1 -23.38 6.85 -14.76
C MET A 1 -24.77 6.99 -15.32
N THR A 2 -25.47 5.90 -15.67
CA THR A 2 -26.86 6.07 -16.12
C THR A 2 -27.74 6.41 -14.91
N TYR A 3 -28.93 6.96 -15.15
CA TYR A 3 -29.89 7.21 -14.07
C TYR A 3 -30.24 5.90 -13.33
N GLU A 4 -30.36 4.79 -14.07
CA GLU A 4 -30.64 3.48 -13.50
C GLU A 4 -29.48 2.95 -12.62
N ASP A 5 -28.23 3.15 -13.04
CA ASP A 5 -27.06 2.82 -12.22
C ASP A 5 -27.07 3.61 -10.89
N ALA A 6 -27.43 4.89 -10.94
CA ALA A 6 -27.49 5.76 -9.76
C ALA A 6 -28.60 5.32 -8.79
N MET A 7 -29.78 4.95 -9.30
CA MET A 7 -30.88 4.44 -8.46
C MET A 7 -30.54 3.11 -7.80
N ARG A 8 -29.89 2.19 -8.53
CA ARG A 8 -29.42 0.91 -7.98
C ARG A 8 -28.33 1.12 -6.92
N PHE A 9 -27.47 2.11 -7.12
CA PHE A 9 -26.45 2.49 -6.15
C PHE A 9 -27.08 3.03 -4.86
N TYR A 10 -28.00 4.00 -4.99
CA TYR A 10 -28.72 4.59 -3.86
C TYR A 10 -29.46 3.51 -3.06
N ALA A 11 -30.20 2.60 -3.71
CA ALA A 11 -30.91 1.52 -3.04
C ALA A 11 -30.01 0.59 -2.19
N LYS A 12 -28.72 0.48 -2.52
CA LYS A 12 -27.76 -0.36 -1.78
C LYS A 12 -26.96 0.39 -0.71
N ARG A 13 -26.91 1.71 -0.79
CA ARG A 13 -26.01 2.57 0.00
C ARG A 13 -26.73 3.81 0.56
N ALA A 14 -28.06 3.76 0.67
CA ALA A 14 -28.90 4.88 1.11
C ALA A 14 -28.42 5.42 2.46
N ASP A 15 -28.21 4.54 3.45
CA ASP A 15 -27.76 4.94 4.79
C ASP A 15 -26.45 5.77 4.77
N GLY A 16 -25.49 5.38 3.91
CA GLY A 16 -24.23 6.11 3.76
C GLY A 16 -24.40 7.44 3.04
N LEU A 17 -25.22 7.49 1.99
CA LEU A 17 -25.47 8.71 1.23
C LEU A 17 -26.32 9.73 1.99
N ASP A 18 -27.32 9.27 2.71
CA ASP A 18 -28.22 10.14 3.49
C ASP A 18 -27.49 10.74 4.71
N SER A 19 -26.37 10.13 5.13
CA SER A 19 -25.53 10.63 6.23
C SER A 19 -24.65 11.82 5.84
N VAL A 20 -24.50 12.13 4.54
CA VAL A 20 -23.61 13.18 4.04
C VAL A 20 -24.34 14.15 3.10
N SER A 21 -23.98 15.44 3.16
CA SER A 21 -24.54 16.42 2.23
C SER A 21 -23.95 16.27 0.82
N ALA A 22 -24.69 16.72 -0.20
CA ALA A 22 -24.18 16.76 -1.57
C ALA A 22 -22.87 17.54 -1.68
N ASP A 23 -22.73 18.65 -0.95
CA ASP A 23 -21.50 19.44 -0.91
C ASP A 23 -20.32 18.66 -0.32
N SER A 24 -20.56 17.86 0.73
CA SER A 24 -19.53 16.98 1.31
C SER A 24 -19.07 15.92 0.32
N ILE A 25 -20.00 15.32 -0.44
CA ILE A 25 -19.67 14.37 -1.51
C ILE A 25 -18.80 15.05 -2.59
N GLN A 26 -19.16 16.27 -3.00
CA GLN A 26 -18.38 17.04 -3.98
C GLN A 26 -16.98 17.36 -3.45
N GLN A 27 -16.84 17.73 -2.18
CA GLN A 27 -15.53 17.96 -1.55
C GLN A 27 -14.65 16.70 -1.60
N ARG A 28 -15.19 15.51 -1.29
CA ARG A 28 -14.40 14.26 -1.39
C ARG A 28 -13.96 13.96 -2.82
N LEU A 29 -14.88 14.09 -3.77
CA LEU A 29 -14.56 13.88 -5.19
C LEU A 29 -13.52 14.89 -5.69
N SER A 30 -13.56 16.13 -5.17
CA SER A 30 -12.61 17.18 -5.55
C SER A 30 -11.18 16.85 -5.18
N ILE A 31 -10.94 16.09 -4.10
CA ILE A 31 -9.61 15.62 -3.70
C ILE A 31 -9.04 14.74 -4.81
N PHE A 32 -9.78 13.72 -5.25
CA PHE A 32 -9.34 12.82 -6.32
C PHE A 32 -9.15 13.56 -7.66
N LEU A 33 -10.06 14.47 -7.99
CA LEU A 33 -9.98 15.28 -9.21
C LEU A 33 -8.74 16.21 -9.20
N GLY A 34 -8.49 16.89 -8.09
CA GLY A 34 -7.36 17.82 -7.92
C GLY A 34 -5.99 17.14 -7.99
N ARG A 35 -5.93 15.82 -7.80
CA ARG A 35 -4.71 15.01 -7.85
C ARG A 35 -4.58 14.17 -9.12
N GLY A 36 -5.41 14.47 -10.12
CA GLY A 36 -5.26 13.98 -11.48
C GLY A 36 -5.99 12.66 -11.79
N ILE A 37 -6.96 12.24 -10.96
CA ILE A 37 -7.99 11.29 -11.39
C ILE A 37 -8.98 12.06 -12.25
N LEU A 38 -9.07 11.72 -13.54
CA LEU A 38 -9.83 12.51 -14.50
C LEU A 38 -11.35 12.34 -14.32
N PRO A 39 -12.14 13.41 -14.55
CA PRO A 39 -13.58 13.30 -14.59
C PRO A 39 -14.02 12.34 -15.72
N GLY A 40 -15.21 11.77 -15.57
CA GLY A 40 -15.75 10.82 -16.55
C GLY A 40 -15.37 9.38 -16.23
N VAL A 41 -14.56 8.72 -17.07
CA VAL A 41 -14.36 7.26 -16.99
C VAL A 41 -13.59 6.85 -15.73
N GLN A 42 -12.48 7.52 -15.41
CA GLN A 42 -11.65 7.14 -14.26
C GLN A 42 -12.41 7.33 -12.95
N LEU A 43 -13.00 8.51 -12.74
CA LEU A 43 -13.82 8.78 -11.55
C LEU A 43 -15.03 7.83 -11.46
N LYS A 44 -15.70 7.53 -12.58
CA LYS A 44 -16.80 6.54 -12.61
C LYS A 44 -16.31 5.15 -12.17
N MET A 45 -15.14 4.72 -12.64
CA MET A 45 -14.57 3.43 -12.28
C MET A 45 -14.18 3.38 -10.80
N LEU A 46 -13.60 4.46 -10.28
CA LEU A 46 -13.30 4.62 -8.86
C LEU A 46 -14.57 4.45 -8.01
N VAL A 47 -15.61 5.25 -8.27
CA VAL A 47 -16.87 5.19 -7.49
C VAL A 47 -17.59 3.84 -7.66
N LYS A 48 -17.49 3.21 -8.83
CA LYS A 48 -18.10 1.88 -9.06
C LYS A 48 -17.39 0.79 -8.26
N ARG A 49 -16.06 0.86 -8.17
CA ARG A 49 -15.24 -0.12 -7.45
C ARG A 49 -15.28 0.13 -5.94
N TRP A 50 -15.22 1.40 -5.57
CA TRP A 50 -15.20 1.89 -4.19
C TRP A 50 -16.32 2.91 -3.98
N PRO A 51 -17.58 2.45 -3.82
CA PRO A 51 -18.73 3.30 -3.50
C PRO A 51 -18.50 4.24 -2.32
N ASP A 52 -17.76 3.72 -1.33
CA ASP A 52 -17.64 4.33 -0.03
C ASP A 52 -16.79 5.62 -0.08
N VAL A 53 -16.04 5.85 -1.16
CA VAL A 53 -15.30 7.12 -1.40
C VAL A 53 -16.20 8.36 -1.37
N LEU A 54 -17.51 8.19 -1.63
CA LEU A 54 -18.48 9.29 -1.59
C LEU A 54 -18.80 9.75 -0.17
N PHE A 55 -18.62 8.89 0.84
CA PHE A 55 -19.06 9.15 2.21
C PHE A 55 -18.03 8.77 3.30
N MET A 56 -16.88 8.21 2.94
CA MET A 56 -15.84 7.79 3.89
C MET A 56 -14.96 8.94 4.37
N GLY A 57 -14.51 8.88 5.63
CA GLY A 57 -13.49 9.78 6.19
C GLY A 57 -13.95 11.23 6.35
N ASN A 58 -13.02 12.15 6.56
CA ASN A 58 -13.27 13.59 6.52
C ASN A 58 -12.47 14.20 5.34
N PRO A 59 -13.04 15.09 4.49
CA PRO A 59 -12.33 15.58 3.31
C PRO A 59 -11.01 16.28 3.65
N GLN A 60 -10.97 17.06 4.73
CA GLN A 60 -9.76 17.76 5.17
C GLN A 60 -8.69 16.77 5.63
N THR A 61 -9.06 15.75 6.41
CA THR A 61 -8.12 14.70 6.83
C THR A 61 -7.59 13.89 5.64
N MET A 62 -8.44 13.58 4.66
CA MET A 62 -8.02 12.88 3.45
C MET A 62 -7.05 13.70 2.59
N ASP A 63 -7.24 15.03 2.53
CA ASP A 63 -6.36 15.93 1.81
C ASP A 63 -5.00 16.07 2.51
N LEU A 64 -4.99 16.17 3.84
CA LEU A 64 -3.76 16.15 4.65
C LEU A 64 -3.00 14.83 4.50
N PHE A 65 -3.69 13.69 4.58
CA PHE A 65 -3.09 12.38 4.32
C PHE A 65 -2.38 12.35 2.97
N TRP A 66 -3.03 12.92 1.94
CA TRP A 66 -2.45 12.97 0.61
C TRP A 66 -1.16 13.79 0.58
N GLU A 67 -1.16 14.99 1.16
CA GLU A 67 0.03 15.85 1.21
C GLU A 67 1.20 15.10 1.86
N GLU A 68 0.98 14.48 3.01
CA GLU A 68 2.03 13.81 3.76
C GLU A 68 2.56 12.54 3.06
N ILE A 69 1.69 11.76 2.44
CA ILE A 69 2.10 10.53 1.75
C ILE A 69 2.74 10.82 0.38
N SER A 70 2.46 11.98 -0.21
CA SER A 70 2.98 12.35 -1.54
C SER A 70 4.50 12.49 -1.60
N ASP A 71 5.16 12.68 -0.45
CA ASP A 71 6.62 12.66 -0.35
C ASP A 71 7.24 11.29 -0.61
N PHE A 72 6.45 10.21 -0.53
CA PHE A 72 6.91 8.82 -0.62
C PHE A 72 6.58 8.16 -1.96
N PHE A 73 5.69 8.74 -2.75
CA PHE A 73 5.19 8.16 -3.99
C PHE A 73 5.23 9.19 -5.12
N SER A 74 5.57 8.74 -6.32
CA SER A 74 5.42 9.57 -7.52
C SER A 74 3.95 9.90 -7.77
N MET A 75 3.66 10.94 -8.56
CA MET A 75 2.27 11.29 -8.89
C MET A 75 1.54 10.18 -9.67
N SER A 76 2.27 9.37 -10.44
CA SER A 76 1.72 8.21 -11.15
C SER A 76 1.39 7.08 -10.17
N ASP A 77 2.28 6.77 -9.24
CA ASP A 77 2.04 5.79 -8.17
C ASP A 77 0.88 6.21 -7.28
N MET A 78 0.82 7.49 -6.89
CA MET A 78 -0.31 8.02 -6.12
C MET A 78 -1.65 7.81 -6.83
N LYS A 79 -1.71 8.05 -8.15
CA LYS A 79 -2.94 7.80 -8.92
C LYS A 79 -3.31 6.32 -8.94
N LYS A 80 -2.33 5.41 -9.11
CA LYS A 80 -2.56 3.96 -9.07
C LYS A 80 -3.05 3.52 -7.70
N LEU A 81 -2.34 3.91 -6.64
CA LEU A 81 -2.66 3.61 -5.25
C LEU A 81 -4.09 4.02 -4.91
N MET A 82 -4.50 5.20 -5.34
CA MET A 82 -5.81 5.77 -5.00
C MET A 82 -6.94 5.23 -5.87
N SER A 83 -6.61 4.78 -7.08
CA SER A 83 -7.56 4.06 -7.93
C SER A 83 -7.81 2.63 -7.45
N ASN A 84 -6.77 1.99 -6.89
CA ASN A 84 -6.81 0.62 -6.42
C ASN A 84 -7.34 0.51 -4.98
N SER A 85 -6.93 1.45 -4.12
CA SER A 85 -7.05 1.34 -2.66
C SER A 85 -7.33 2.71 -2.00
N PRO A 86 -8.41 3.42 -2.35
CA PRO A 86 -8.71 4.75 -1.82
C PRO A 86 -8.98 4.78 -0.31
N GLN A 87 -9.29 3.63 0.30
CA GLN A 87 -9.47 3.47 1.74
C GLN A 87 -8.18 3.74 2.54
N ILE A 88 -7.01 3.73 1.90
CA ILE A 88 -5.74 4.04 2.57
C ILE A 88 -5.74 5.44 3.20
N CYS A 89 -6.50 6.39 2.65
CA CYS A 89 -6.64 7.74 3.21
C CYS A 89 -7.35 7.80 4.57
N LEU A 90 -7.89 6.67 5.05
CA LEU A 90 -8.54 6.56 6.34
C LEU A 90 -7.60 6.05 7.43
N MET A 91 -6.37 5.69 7.06
CA MET A 91 -5.38 5.13 7.95
C MET A 91 -4.48 6.22 8.54
N ASP A 92 -3.79 5.85 9.61
CA ASP A 92 -2.77 6.69 10.24
C ASP A 92 -1.55 6.80 9.31
N VAL A 93 -1.10 8.01 9.02
CA VAL A 93 -0.02 8.25 8.05
C VAL A 93 1.29 7.68 8.58
N GLU A 94 1.57 7.84 9.88
CA GLU A 94 2.77 7.34 10.51
C GLU A 94 2.86 5.81 10.45
N GLU A 95 1.75 5.09 10.67
CA GLU A 95 1.68 3.63 10.49
C GLU A 95 1.96 3.21 9.03
N ILE A 96 1.35 3.92 8.06
CA ILE A 96 1.55 3.65 6.64
C ILE A 96 3.01 3.88 6.24
N VAL A 97 3.60 4.98 6.69
CA VAL A 97 5.01 5.31 6.42
C VAL A 97 5.92 4.26 7.03
N GLU A 98 5.63 3.79 8.24
CA GLU A 98 6.44 2.76 8.88
C GLU A 98 6.41 1.42 8.13
N ILE A 99 5.22 1.00 7.68
CA ILE A 99 5.06 -0.17 6.82
C ILE A 99 5.78 0.01 5.49
N TYR A 100 5.59 1.16 4.83
CA TYR A 100 6.20 1.46 3.55
C TYR A 100 7.73 1.46 3.63
N GLU A 101 8.31 2.09 4.65
CA GLU A 101 9.75 2.12 4.87
C GLU A 101 10.30 0.68 5.02
N TYR A 102 9.61 -0.19 5.75
CA TYR A 102 10.03 -1.58 5.85
C TYR A 102 10.01 -2.29 4.49
N ILE A 103 8.89 -2.19 3.76
CA ILE A 103 8.73 -2.84 2.45
C ILE A 103 9.78 -2.33 1.46
N TYR A 104 9.97 -1.02 1.38
CA TYR A 104 10.87 -0.41 0.41
C TYR A 104 12.34 -0.71 0.74
N PHE A 105 12.78 -0.49 1.99
CA PHE A 105 14.20 -0.59 2.33
C PHE A 105 14.65 -1.99 2.74
N HIS A 106 13.81 -2.77 3.43
CA HIS A 106 14.17 -4.11 3.88
C HIS A 106 13.75 -5.20 2.90
N MET A 107 12.60 -5.06 2.24
CA MET A 107 12.19 -6.02 1.21
C MET A 107 12.72 -5.64 -0.18
N GLY A 108 12.97 -4.35 -0.44
CA GLY A 108 13.43 -3.91 -1.76
C GLY A 108 12.32 -3.95 -2.81
N ILE A 109 11.06 -3.83 -2.39
CA ILE A 109 9.90 -3.72 -3.29
C ILE A 109 9.71 -2.25 -3.61
N GLU A 110 9.72 -1.92 -4.90
CA GLU A 110 9.57 -0.54 -5.38
C GLU A 110 8.10 -0.06 -5.32
N SER A 111 7.89 1.25 -5.30
CA SER A 111 6.55 1.87 -5.20
C SER A 111 5.63 1.39 -6.31
N GLU A 112 6.12 1.32 -7.56
CA GLU A 112 5.33 0.89 -8.70
C GLU A 112 4.73 -0.51 -8.48
N GLU A 113 5.52 -1.48 -8.02
CA GLU A 113 5.05 -2.83 -7.71
C GLU A 113 4.11 -2.84 -6.50
N LEU A 114 4.43 -2.06 -5.47
CA LEU A 114 3.63 -2.01 -4.25
C LEU A 114 2.22 -1.46 -4.49
N THR A 115 2.05 -0.48 -5.38
CA THR A 115 0.74 0.11 -5.71
C THR A 115 -0.22 -0.84 -6.44
N GLU A 116 0.30 -1.96 -6.97
CA GLU A 116 -0.53 -3.04 -7.52
C GLU A 116 -1.09 -3.96 -6.42
N SER A 117 -0.50 -3.96 -5.22
CA SER A 117 -1.04 -4.66 -4.06
C SER A 117 -2.10 -3.82 -3.35
N THR A 118 -3.19 -4.47 -2.95
CA THR A 118 -4.35 -3.80 -2.37
C THR A 118 -4.49 -3.96 -0.86
N ASN A 119 -3.64 -4.78 -0.24
CA ASN A 119 -3.80 -5.17 1.15
C ASN A 119 -2.57 -4.91 2.04
N TRP A 120 -1.44 -4.48 1.49
CA TRP A 120 -0.21 -4.28 2.25
C TRP A 120 -0.38 -3.34 3.46
N PHE A 121 -1.18 -2.28 3.32
CA PHE A 121 -1.44 -1.32 4.39
C PHE A 121 -2.42 -1.84 5.46
N ASN A 122 -3.23 -2.87 5.17
CA ASN A 122 -4.14 -3.46 6.16
C ASN A 122 -3.43 -4.50 7.05
N LEU A 123 -2.25 -4.96 6.64
CA LEU A 123 -1.45 -5.89 7.42
C LEU A 123 -0.70 -5.12 8.51
N ARG A 124 -0.67 -5.68 9.71
CA ARG A 124 0.24 -5.16 10.73
C ARG A 124 1.68 -5.39 10.30
N LEU A 125 2.57 -4.48 10.70
CA LEU A 125 3.99 -4.56 10.36
C LEU A 125 4.58 -5.92 10.76
N GLU A 126 4.22 -6.46 11.92
CA GLU A 126 4.71 -7.76 12.36
C GLU A 126 4.30 -8.89 11.40
N GLN A 127 3.12 -8.81 10.78
CA GLN A 127 2.67 -9.80 9.81
C GLN A 127 3.47 -9.71 8.51
N ILE A 128 3.73 -8.50 8.03
CA ILE A 128 4.59 -8.26 6.85
C ILE A 128 5.99 -8.79 7.12
N MET A 129 6.56 -8.46 8.28
CA MET A 129 7.88 -8.94 8.66
C MET A 129 7.92 -10.47 8.78
N ALA A 130 6.87 -11.10 9.32
CA ALA A 130 6.80 -12.56 9.44
C ALA A 130 6.83 -13.22 8.06
N ARG A 131 6.03 -12.69 7.13
CA ARG A 131 5.96 -13.19 5.76
C ARG A 131 7.32 -13.00 5.07
N HIS A 132 7.92 -11.83 5.18
CA HIS A 132 9.24 -11.55 4.60
C HIS A 132 10.33 -12.48 5.16
N GLU A 133 10.46 -12.56 6.48
CA GLU A 133 11.48 -13.36 7.15
C GLU A 133 11.33 -14.85 6.83
N PHE A 134 10.11 -15.36 6.79
CA PHE A 134 9.84 -16.74 6.40
C PHE A 134 10.32 -17.04 4.98
N LEU A 135 10.05 -16.14 4.03
CA LEU A 135 10.52 -16.33 2.65
C LEU A 135 12.05 -16.23 2.55
N LEU A 136 12.70 -15.39 3.36
CA LEU A 136 14.16 -15.36 3.46
C LEU A 136 14.72 -16.69 4.00
N LYS A 137 14.19 -17.20 5.12
CA LYS A 137 14.68 -18.45 5.74
C LYS A 137 14.41 -19.68 4.87
N THR A 138 13.36 -19.67 4.06
CA THR A 138 13.06 -20.73 3.09
C THR A 138 13.76 -20.56 1.75
N GLY A 139 14.57 -19.50 1.57
CA GLY A 139 15.30 -19.20 0.33
C GLY A 139 14.39 -18.83 -0.85
N LYS A 140 13.15 -18.43 -0.58
CA LYS A 140 12.12 -18.04 -1.57
C LYS A 140 12.09 -16.55 -1.84
N TYR A 141 12.74 -15.79 -0.98
CA TYR A 141 13.04 -14.39 -1.18
C TYR A 141 14.53 -14.19 -1.07
N THR A 142 15.08 -13.36 -1.95
CA THR A 142 16.47 -12.92 -1.89
C THR A 142 16.51 -11.42 -2.07
N PHE A 143 17.18 -10.71 -1.15
CA PHE A 143 17.45 -9.30 -1.38
C PHE A 143 18.38 -9.17 -2.60
N PRO A 144 18.10 -8.25 -3.55
CA PRO A 144 18.92 -8.12 -4.75
C PRO A 144 20.37 -7.78 -4.38
N ASP A 145 21.33 -8.63 -4.75
CA ASP A 145 22.76 -8.34 -4.55
C ASP A 145 23.20 -7.30 -5.59
N PRO A 146 23.53 -6.05 -5.20
CA PRO A 146 23.95 -5.02 -6.15
C PRO A 146 25.25 -5.39 -6.88
N LYS A 147 26.06 -6.27 -6.30
CA LYS A 147 27.34 -6.73 -6.88
C LYS A 147 27.16 -7.90 -7.83
N LYS A 148 25.99 -8.56 -7.82
CA LYS A 148 25.68 -9.73 -8.65
C LYS A 148 24.26 -9.65 -9.22
N PRO A 149 23.91 -8.60 -9.98
CA PRO A 149 22.57 -8.42 -10.54
C PRO A 149 22.12 -9.59 -11.43
N GLN A 150 23.06 -10.30 -12.06
CA GLN A 150 22.80 -11.49 -12.88
C GLN A 150 22.33 -12.72 -12.10
N LEU A 151 22.49 -12.75 -10.77
CA LEU A 151 22.02 -13.84 -9.90
C LEU A 151 20.68 -13.51 -9.23
N LYS A 152 20.01 -12.41 -9.63
CA LYS A 152 18.75 -11.99 -9.06
C LYS A 152 17.69 -13.07 -9.32
N LYS A 153 17.40 -13.88 -8.31
CA LYS A 153 16.25 -14.77 -8.32
C LYS A 153 15.00 -13.88 -8.37
N GLU A 154 14.06 -14.21 -9.24
CA GLU A 154 12.78 -13.51 -9.27
C GLU A 154 12.04 -13.79 -7.97
N ASN A 155 11.91 -12.76 -7.14
CA ASN A 155 11.12 -12.82 -5.92
C ASN A 155 9.63 -12.91 -6.27
N THR A 156 8.83 -13.43 -5.34
CA THR A 156 7.38 -13.38 -5.45
C THR A 156 6.89 -11.93 -5.41
N THR A 157 5.85 -11.62 -6.20
CA THR A 157 5.26 -10.27 -6.28
C THR A 157 4.64 -9.80 -4.97
N ALA A 158 4.60 -8.49 -4.74
CA ALA A 158 3.97 -7.85 -3.59
C ALA A 158 2.54 -8.37 -3.33
N SER A 159 1.70 -8.46 -4.37
CA SER A 159 0.33 -8.97 -4.27
C SER A 159 0.26 -10.41 -3.76
N ARG A 160 1.18 -11.28 -4.17
CA ARG A 160 1.25 -12.67 -3.68
C ARG A 160 1.78 -12.74 -2.25
N ILE A 161 2.52 -11.74 -1.78
CA ILE A 161 2.97 -11.67 -0.39
C ILE A 161 1.89 -11.06 0.50
N PHE A 162 1.15 -10.03 0.07
CA PHE A 162 0.30 -9.22 0.95
C PHE A 162 -1.21 -9.45 0.76
N ASP A 163 -1.67 -9.72 -0.46
CA ASP A 163 -3.11 -9.75 -0.78
C ASP A 163 -3.75 -11.14 -0.55
N VAL A 164 -2.93 -12.14 -0.24
CA VAL A 164 -3.37 -13.51 0.02
C VAL A 164 -3.59 -13.77 1.52
N SER A 165 -4.48 -14.72 1.81
CA SER A 165 -4.70 -15.23 3.17
C SER A 165 -3.46 -15.95 3.72
N ASP A 166 -3.36 -16.13 5.03
CA ASP A 166 -2.24 -16.86 5.66
C ASP A 166 -2.14 -18.32 5.16
N LEU A 167 -3.28 -18.97 4.91
CA LEU A 167 -3.33 -20.31 4.34
C LEU A 167 -2.74 -20.34 2.92
N GLU A 168 -3.13 -19.39 2.07
CA GLU A 168 -2.62 -19.31 0.70
C GLU A 168 -1.17 -18.85 0.65
N PHE A 169 -0.77 -17.93 1.52
CA PHE A 169 0.62 -17.54 1.70
C PHE A 169 1.46 -18.78 2.01
N ALA A 170 1.12 -19.55 3.05
CA ALA A 170 1.86 -20.73 3.46
C ALA A 170 1.95 -21.78 2.34
N THR A 171 0.81 -22.13 1.75
CA THR A 171 0.73 -23.26 0.80
C THR A 171 1.18 -22.92 -0.62
N LYS A 172 0.82 -21.74 -1.13
CA LYS A 172 1.07 -21.35 -2.54
C LYS A 172 2.31 -20.49 -2.74
N VAL A 173 2.79 -19.82 -1.70
CA VAL A 173 4.01 -18.98 -1.76
C VAL A 173 5.12 -19.64 -0.97
N GLY A 174 4.86 -19.92 0.31
CA GLY A 174 5.72 -20.61 1.23
C GLY A 174 5.96 -22.08 0.89
N CYS A 175 5.12 -22.71 0.05
CA CYS A 175 5.09 -24.15 -0.26
C CYS A 175 5.36 -25.04 0.96
N VAL A 176 4.73 -24.69 2.06
CA VAL A 176 4.70 -25.44 3.32
C VAL A 176 3.25 -25.70 3.71
N SER A 177 3.05 -26.58 4.68
CA SER A 177 1.75 -26.71 5.34
C SER A 177 1.39 -25.44 6.11
N HIS A 178 0.09 -25.23 6.34
CA HIS A 178 -0.38 -24.14 7.18
C HIS A 178 0.10 -24.29 8.64
N GLU A 179 0.25 -25.53 9.12
CA GLU A 179 0.74 -25.83 10.45
C GLU A 179 2.20 -25.37 10.64
N GLU A 180 3.08 -25.65 9.68
CA GLU A 180 4.48 -25.16 9.70
C GLU A 180 4.53 -23.63 9.74
N TRP A 181 3.63 -22.95 9.04
CA TRP A 181 3.52 -21.49 9.09
C TRP A 181 3.09 -20.98 10.47
N ILE A 182 2.09 -21.59 11.09
CA ILE A 182 1.64 -21.22 12.44
C ILE A 182 2.77 -21.42 13.45
N VAL A 183 3.46 -22.58 13.40
CA VAL A 183 4.60 -22.87 14.27
C VAL A 183 5.71 -21.84 14.08
N PHE A 184 6.00 -21.44 12.85
CA PHE A 184 6.96 -20.39 12.58
C PHE A 184 6.56 -19.05 13.20
N GLN A 185 5.29 -18.64 13.07
CA GLN A 185 4.80 -17.41 13.69
C GLN A 185 4.95 -17.44 15.22
N ASP A 186 4.69 -18.57 15.86
CA ASP A 186 4.83 -18.71 17.31
C ASP A 186 6.29 -18.72 17.77
N LEU A 187 7.18 -19.40 17.02
CA LEU A 187 8.62 -19.34 17.27
C LEU A 187 9.16 -17.91 17.13
N ARG A 188 8.73 -17.19 16.10
CA ARG A 188 9.13 -15.80 15.87
C ARG A 188 8.70 -14.87 17.00
N LYS A 189 7.46 -15.01 17.51
CA LYS A 189 7.00 -14.25 18.68
C LYS A 189 7.83 -14.57 19.92
N LEU A 190 8.20 -15.84 20.11
CA LEU A 190 9.07 -16.23 21.22
C LEU A 190 10.47 -15.63 21.09
N GLU A 191 11.05 -15.65 19.89
CA GLU A 191 12.34 -14.99 19.60
C GLU A 191 12.28 -13.48 19.87
N GLU A 192 11.18 -12.82 19.51
CA GLU A 192 10.95 -11.40 19.77
C GLU A 192 10.84 -11.10 21.28
N LEU A 193 10.10 -11.90 22.04
CA LEU A 193 9.98 -11.75 23.50
C LEU A 193 11.29 -11.97 24.24
N LEU A 194 12.18 -12.82 23.70
CA LEU A 194 13.49 -13.11 24.26
C LEU A 194 14.57 -12.12 23.76
N SER A 195 14.25 -11.33 22.74
CA SER A 195 15.18 -10.37 22.15
C SER A 195 15.33 -9.14 23.05
N GLU A 196 16.57 -8.75 23.34
CA GLU A 196 16.88 -7.50 24.04
C GLU A 196 16.80 -6.27 23.11
N LYS A 197 16.54 -6.47 21.81
CA LYS A 197 16.40 -5.37 20.85
C LYS A 197 15.13 -4.59 21.14
N GLU A 198 15.28 -3.28 21.30
CA GLU A 198 14.16 -2.34 21.47
C GLU A 198 13.21 -2.32 20.26
N ARG A 199 13.69 -2.73 19.08
CA ARG A 199 12.91 -2.79 17.83
C ARG A 199 13.19 -4.05 17.03
N PRO A 200 12.19 -4.57 16.30
CA PRO A 200 12.33 -5.80 15.54
C PRO A 200 13.11 -5.63 14.22
N TYR A 201 13.38 -4.39 13.77
CA TYR A 201 14.21 -4.08 12.60
C TYR A 201 15.01 -2.77 12.79
N GLU A 202 16.08 -2.64 12.02
CA GLU A 202 16.88 -1.41 12.00
C GLU A 202 16.14 -0.31 11.22
N ARG A 203 15.91 0.84 11.87
CA ARG A 203 15.33 2.00 11.17
C ARG A 203 16.27 2.49 10.09
N VAL A 204 15.66 2.91 9.00
CA VAL A 204 16.37 3.45 7.85
C VAL A 204 16.96 4.80 8.26
N LEU A 205 18.27 4.95 8.10
CA LEU A 205 18.96 6.18 8.48
C LEU A 205 18.39 7.36 7.67
N PRO A 206 18.27 8.57 8.27
CA PRO A 206 17.80 9.77 7.56
C PRO A 206 18.55 10.06 6.26
N ALA A 207 19.82 9.62 6.15
CA ALA A 207 20.61 9.73 4.92
C ALA A 207 20.06 8.88 3.75
N MET A 208 19.53 7.69 4.02
CA MET A 208 18.92 6.80 3.01
C MET A 208 17.57 7.37 2.56
N ARG A 209 16.79 7.94 3.49
CA ARG A 209 15.58 8.70 3.17
C ARG A 209 15.89 9.94 2.32
N LYS A 210 16.95 10.67 2.64
CA LYS A 210 17.44 11.80 1.84
C LYS A 210 17.97 11.40 0.46
N GLN A 211 18.52 10.20 0.31
CA GLN A 211 18.90 9.67 -1.00
C GLN A 211 17.66 9.32 -1.84
N PHE A 212 16.62 8.80 -1.21
CA PHE A 212 15.32 8.59 -1.85
C PHE A 212 14.71 9.91 -2.33
N GLU A 213 14.59 10.92 -1.44
CA GLU A 213 14.11 12.26 -1.81
C GLU A 213 14.88 12.85 -3.00
N ARG A 214 16.21 12.62 -3.07
CA ARG A 214 17.04 13.05 -4.20
C ARG A 214 16.72 12.30 -5.49
N LYS A 215 16.46 10.99 -5.43
CA LYS A 215 16.06 10.22 -6.62
C LYS A 215 14.70 10.68 -7.14
N VAL A 216 13.70 10.80 -6.26
CA VAL A 216 12.37 11.30 -6.61
C VAL A 216 12.45 12.68 -7.24
N LYS A 217 13.25 13.59 -6.67
CA LYS A 217 13.46 14.92 -7.23
C LYS A 217 14.11 14.89 -8.61
N GLN A 218 15.11 14.03 -8.82
CA GLN A 218 15.79 13.89 -10.11
C GLN A 218 14.88 13.28 -11.19
N GLU A 219 13.99 12.37 -10.81
CA GLU A 219 12.99 11.78 -11.71
C GLU A 219 11.94 12.83 -12.11
N ALA A 220 11.43 13.60 -11.15
CA ALA A 220 10.52 14.71 -11.41
C ALA A 220 11.15 15.79 -12.32
N GLU A 221 12.43 16.11 -12.12
CA GLU A 221 13.18 17.06 -12.97
C GLU A 221 13.39 16.54 -14.40
N LYS A 222 13.55 15.22 -14.58
CA LYS A 222 13.62 14.60 -15.90
C LYS A 222 12.28 14.63 -16.63
N GLU A 223 11.20 14.29 -15.95
CA GLU A 223 9.84 14.35 -16.54
C GLU A 223 9.45 15.76 -16.96
N ALA A 224 9.91 16.79 -16.22
CA ALA A 224 9.67 18.19 -16.57
C ALA A 224 10.54 18.72 -17.73
N GLY A 225 11.68 18.07 -18.04
CA GLY A 225 12.59 18.46 -19.11
C GLY A 225 12.31 17.84 -20.47
N GLU A 226 11.37 16.88 -20.53
CA GLU A 226 10.94 16.20 -21.77
C GLU A 226 9.63 16.77 -22.37
N LEU A 227 9.11 17.88 -21.80
CA LEU A 227 7.98 18.68 -22.32
C LEU A 227 8.46 19.97 -22.98
#